data_AF-A0A973JL41-F1
#
_entry.id   AF-A0A973JL41-F1
#
_cell.length_a   1.000
_cell.length_b   1.000
_cell.length_c   1.000
_cell.angle_alpha   90.00
_cell.angle_beta   90.00
_cell.angle_gamma   90.00
#
_symmetry.space_group_name_H-M   'P 1'
#
loop_
_entity.id
_entity.type
_entity.pdbx_description
1 polymer ?
#
loop_
_entity_poly.entity_id
_entity_poly.type
_entity_poly.pdbx_seq_one_letter_code
_entity_poly.pdbx_strand_id
1 'polypeptide(L)'
;MSALRDQVAGLLATGGPLPIVQAGHPVLRAVATPYDGQLDDDLLLGLVEAMRVTMHAAPGVGLAAPQVGLGLAIAVVEDTWPVQDEAASARERTPVPFRVLVNPRYAPVGAERVAFYEGCLSV
;
A
#
# COMPACT_ATOMS: atom_id res chain seq x y z
N MET A 1 21.61 3.91 -3.75
CA MET A 1 21.06 2.81 -4.59
C MET A 1 21.29 1.44 -3.97
N SER A 2 22.51 1.06 -3.53
CA SER A 2 22.76 -0.22 -2.82
C SER A 2 21.85 -0.40 -1.60
N ALA A 3 21.82 0.56 -0.68
CA ALA A 3 21.06 0.44 0.58
C ALA A 3 19.56 0.14 0.41
N LEU A 4 18.91 0.67 -0.62
CA LEU A 4 17.50 0.38 -0.89
C LEU A 4 17.30 -1.06 -1.40
N ARG A 5 18.16 -1.51 -2.33
CA ARG A 5 18.11 -2.88 -2.85
C ARG A 5 18.38 -3.88 -1.74
N ASP A 6 19.35 -3.60 -0.88
CA ASP A 6 19.68 -4.42 0.30
C ASP A 6 18.50 -4.48 1.27
N GLN A 7 17.81 -3.35 1.50
CA GLN A 7 16.61 -3.29 2.35
C GLN A 7 15.46 -4.12 1.77
N VAL A 8 15.18 -4.00 0.47
CA VAL A 8 14.13 -4.78 -0.20
C VAL A 8 14.47 -6.27 -0.20
N ALA A 9 15.71 -6.64 -0.53
CA ALA A 9 16.15 -8.04 -0.49
C ALA A 9 16.03 -8.62 0.93
N GLY A 10 16.41 -7.85 1.96
CA GLY A 10 16.26 -8.25 3.35
C GLY A 10 14.80 -8.46 3.77
N LEU A 11 13.89 -7.60 3.33
CA LEU A 11 12.45 -7.76 3.54
C LEU A 11 11.93 -9.04 2.86
N LEU A 12 12.29 -9.28 1.59
CA LEU A 12 11.84 -10.45 0.84
C LEU A 12 12.40 -11.78 1.38
N ALA A 13 13.61 -11.77 1.94
CA ALA A 13 14.23 -12.95 2.53
C ALA A 13 13.45 -13.54 3.73
N THR A 14 12.53 -12.77 4.32
CA THR A 14 11.67 -13.24 5.43
C THR A 14 10.59 -14.24 4.99
N GLY A 15 10.26 -14.30 3.69
CA GLY A 15 9.36 -15.32 3.13
C GLY A 15 7.90 -15.26 3.58
N GLY A 16 7.44 -14.13 4.15
CA GLY A 16 6.08 -13.96 4.65
C GLY A 16 5.58 -12.51 4.53
N PRO A 17 4.45 -12.18 5.19
CA PRO A 17 3.98 -10.80 5.29
C PRO A 17 5.08 -9.88 5.82
N LEU A 18 5.23 -8.74 5.17
CA LEU A 18 6.17 -7.71 5.57
C LEU A 18 5.74 -7.09 6.91
N PRO A 19 6.68 -6.72 7.79
CA PRO A 19 6.33 -6.03 9.03
C PRO A 19 5.72 -4.65 8.71
N ILE A 20 4.52 -4.40 9.23
CA ILE A 20 3.85 -3.11 9.09
C ILE A 20 4.31 -2.18 10.21
N VAL A 21 4.98 -1.09 9.85
CA VAL A 21 5.39 -0.07 10.80
C VAL A 21 4.18 0.71 11.32
N GLN A 22 4.22 1.05 12.60
CA GLN A 22 3.12 1.73 13.30
C GLN A 22 3.33 3.24 13.38
N ALA A 23 2.26 3.98 13.64
CA ALA A 23 2.31 5.42 13.84
C ALA A 23 3.39 5.81 14.86
N GLY A 24 4.23 6.78 14.47
CA GLY A 24 5.45 7.16 15.19
C GLY A 24 6.72 6.78 14.45
N HIS A 25 6.68 5.79 13.56
CA HIS A 25 7.83 5.46 12.70
C HIS A 25 8.13 6.63 11.72
N PRO A 26 9.39 7.09 11.62
CA PRO A 26 9.73 8.31 10.86
C PRO A 26 9.40 8.22 9.37
N VAL A 27 9.47 7.02 8.78
CA VAL A 27 9.12 6.80 7.36
C VAL A 27 7.67 7.20 7.04
N LEU A 28 6.74 7.09 8.00
CA LEU A 28 5.33 7.45 7.82
C LEU A 28 5.10 8.97 7.87
N ARG A 29 6.13 9.75 8.23
CA ARG A 29 6.09 11.22 8.32
C ARG A 29 6.91 11.89 7.22
N ALA A 30 7.69 11.12 6.47
CA ALA A 30 8.50 11.61 5.36
C ALA A 30 7.71 11.59 4.04
N VAL A 31 8.02 12.53 3.15
CA VAL A 31 7.55 12.46 1.76
C VAL A 31 8.25 11.28 1.07
N ALA A 32 7.47 10.41 0.46
CA ALA A 32 8.01 9.25 -0.24
C ALA A 32 8.80 9.67 -1.49
N THR A 33 9.92 8.99 -1.73
CA THR A 33 10.78 9.22 -2.89
C THR A 33 10.10 8.64 -4.13
N PRO A 34 10.01 9.39 -5.26
CA PRO A 34 9.49 8.85 -6.51
C PRO A 34 10.28 7.62 -6.96
N TYR A 35 9.60 6.61 -7.47
CA TYR A 35 10.25 5.46 -8.09
C TYR A 35 10.70 5.82 -9.52
N ASP A 36 11.99 5.73 -9.80
CA ASP A 36 12.59 6.04 -11.11
C ASP A 36 13.45 4.88 -11.65
N GLY A 37 13.24 3.67 -11.12
CA GLY A 37 14.01 2.47 -11.49
C GLY A 37 15.10 2.10 -10.48
N GLN A 38 14.93 2.44 -9.19
CA GLN A 38 15.95 2.14 -8.18
C GLN A 38 16.05 0.64 -7.82
N LEU A 39 15.07 -0.15 -8.24
CA LEU A 39 15.01 -1.61 -8.11
C LEU A 39 15.03 -2.24 -9.51
N ASP A 40 15.70 -3.38 -9.64
CA ASP A 40 15.51 -4.23 -10.81
C ASP A 40 14.11 -4.86 -10.81
N ASP A 41 13.75 -5.45 -11.95
CA ASP A 41 12.41 -6.00 -12.18
C ASP A 41 12.07 -7.11 -11.18
N ASP A 42 13.03 -7.98 -10.85
CA ASP A 42 12.83 -9.09 -9.92
C ASP A 42 12.53 -8.59 -8.49
N LEU A 43 13.31 -7.62 -7.99
CA LEU A 43 13.07 -7.01 -6.68
C LEU A 43 11.77 -6.20 -6.66
N LEU A 44 11.43 -5.49 -7.74
CA LEU A 44 10.18 -4.75 -7.83
C LEU A 44 8.97 -5.69 -7.80
N LEU A 45 8.97 -6.74 -8.62
CA LEU A 45 7.89 -7.73 -8.67
C LEU A 45 7.76 -8.47 -7.34
N GLY A 46 8.88 -8.88 -6.74
CA GLY A 46 8.90 -9.48 -5.41
C GLY A 46 8.33 -8.57 -4.35
N LEU A 47 8.70 -7.28 -4.35
CA LEU A 47 8.15 -6.29 -3.42
C LEU A 47 6.65 -6.11 -3.59
N VAL A 48 6.16 -5.97 -4.82
CA VAL A 48 4.73 -5.81 -5.13
C VAL A 48 3.93 -7.02 -4.62
N GLU A 49 4.40 -8.23 -4.88
CA GLU A 49 3.72 -9.45 -4.42
C GLU A 49 3.73 -9.55 -2.90
N ALA A 50 4.88 -9.27 -2.26
CA ALA A 50 4.98 -9.25 -0.81
C ALA A 50 4.04 -8.20 -0.18
N MET A 51 3.93 -7.01 -0.77
CA MET A 51 2.98 -5.98 -0.33
C MET A 51 1.53 -6.45 -0.47
N ARG A 52 1.18 -7.12 -1.57
CA ARG A 52 -0.17 -7.69 -1.76
C ARG A 52 -0.50 -8.76 -0.73
N VAL A 53 0.41 -9.71 -0.50
CA VAL A 53 0.28 -10.75 0.53
C VAL A 53 0.13 -10.11 1.92
N THR A 54 0.94 -9.10 2.22
CA THR A 54 0.88 -8.37 3.50
C THR A 54 -0.46 -7.68 3.71
N MET A 55 -0.96 -7.00 2.68
CA MET A 55 -2.26 -6.33 2.70
C MET A 55 -3.38 -7.33 3.01
N HIS A 56 -3.40 -8.50 2.38
CA HIS A 56 -4.39 -9.54 2.65
C HIS A 56 -4.25 -10.20 4.02
N ALA A 57 -3.01 -10.38 4.49
CA ALA A 57 -2.75 -10.93 5.83
C ALA A 57 -3.18 -9.97 6.96
N ALA A 58 -3.20 -8.66 6.70
CA ALA A 58 -3.64 -7.61 7.62
C ALA A 58 -5.09 -7.13 7.35
N PRO A 59 -5.96 -8.01 6.81
CA PRO A 59 -7.23 -7.71 6.10
C PRO A 59 -7.45 -6.28 5.54
N GLY A 60 -6.44 -5.70 4.88
CA GLY A 60 -6.52 -4.36 4.28
C GLY A 60 -7.09 -4.35 2.86
N VAL A 61 -7.43 -3.15 2.39
CA VAL A 61 -7.82 -2.86 0.98
C VAL A 61 -6.77 -2.04 0.22
N GLY A 62 -5.73 -1.59 0.93
CA GLY A 62 -4.60 -0.88 0.37
C GLY A 62 -3.40 -0.92 1.31
N LEU A 63 -2.20 -0.89 0.74
CA LEU A 63 -0.94 -0.84 1.47
C LEU A 63 0.10 -0.02 0.69
N ALA A 64 0.70 0.98 1.33
CA ALA A 64 1.76 1.79 0.75
C ALA A 64 3.15 1.30 1.18
N ALA A 65 4.17 1.44 0.33
CA ALA A 65 5.53 1.02 0.63
C ALA A 65 6.09 1.62 1.95
N PRO A 66 5.77 2.88 2.33
CA PRO A 66 6.18 3.42 3.63
C PRO A 66 5.65 2.61 4.82
N GLN A 67 4.47 2.00 4.69
CA GLN A 67 3.90 1.16 5.76
C GLN A 67 4.71 -0.11 6.00
N VAL A 68 5.56 -0.54 5.07
CA VAL A 68 6.50 -1.66 5.24
C VAL A 68 7.95 -1.18 5.41
N GLY A 69 8.13 0.09 5.80
CA GLY A 69 9.45 0.66 6.09
C GLY A 69 10.19 1.23 4.87
N LEU A 70 9.60 1.20 3.67
CA LEU A 70 10.24 1.64 2.43
C LEU A 70 9.71 3.01 2.00
N GLY A 71 10.54 4.05 2.05
CA GLY A 71 10.17 5.42 1.67
C GLY A 71 10.01 5.66 0.16
N LEU A 72 9.32 4.76 -0.56
CA LEU A 72 9.06 4.83 -2.00
C LEU A 72 7.61 5.19 -2.31
N ALA A 73 7.38 5.94 -3.39
CA ALA A 73 6.06 6.31 -3.87
C ALA A 73 5.38 5.16 -4.66
N ILE A 74 5.20 4.03 -3.98
CA ILE A 74 4.55 2.82 -4.50
C ILE A 74 3.44 2.41 -3.53
N ALA A 75 2.28 2.03 -4.05
CA ALA A 75 1.20 1.43 -3.28
C ALA A 75 0.53 0.30 -4.06
N VAL A 76 -0.09 -0.62 -3.34
CA VAL A 76 -0.99 -1.62 -3.88
C VAL A 76 -2.40 -1.40 -3.35
N VAL A 77 -3.41 -1.66 -4.17
CA VAL A 77 -4.83 -1.58 -3.79
C VAL A 77 -5.59 -2.76 -4.37
N GLU A 78 -6.47 -3.35 -3.57
CA GLU A 78 -7.40 -4.40 -3.98
C GLU A 78 -8.55 -4.43 -2.98
N ASP A 79 -9.78 -4.43 -3.47
CA ASP A 79 -10.95 -4.54 -2.63
C ASP A 79 -11.92 -5.58 -3.21
N THR A 80 -11.84 -6.80 -2.67
CA THR A 80 -12.70 -7.93 -3.06
C THR A 80 -13.43 -8.52 -1.86
N TRP A 81 -13.39 -7.83 -0.72
CA TRP A 81 -14.00 -8.32 0.53
C TRP A 81 -15.53 -8.27 0.45
N PRO A 82 -16.23 -9.30 0.97
CA PRO A 82 -17.68 -9.28 1.03
C PRO A 82 -18.16 -8.22 2.03
N VAL A 83 -19.24 -7.53 1.66
CA VAL A 83 -19.88 -6.48 2.47
C VAL A 83 -21.39 -6.62 2.32
N GLN A 84 -22.15 -6.27 3.35
CA GLN A 84 -23.61 -6.20 3.22
C GLN A 84 -24.00 -5.14 2.18
N ASP A 85 -24.94 -5.48 1.30
CA ASP A 85 -25.35 -4.64 0.15
C ASP A 85 -25.72 -3.22 0.57
N GLU A 86 -26.43 -3.05 1.68
CA GLU A 86 -26.85 -1.73 2.17
C GLU A 86 -25.66 -0.89 2.64
N ALA A 87 -24.67 -1.52 3.29
CA ALA A 87 -23.44 -0.84 3.71
C ALA A 87 -22.51 -0.53 2.51
N ALA A 88 -22.49 -1.38 1.49
CA ALA A 88 -21.76 -1.14 0.25
C ALA A 88 -22.37 0.03 -0.54
N SER A 89 -23.70 0.03 -0.70
CA SER A 89 -24.46 1.08 -1.37
C SER A 89 -24.28 2.44 -0.70
N ALA A 90 -24.44 2.49 0.64
CA ALA A 90 -24.26 3.73 1.40
C ALA A 90 -22.85 4.34 1.27
N ARG A 91 -21.83 3.53 0.96
CA ARG A 91 -20.42 3.95 0.81
C ARG A 91 -19.96 4.03 -0.65
N GLU A 92 -20.85 3.75 -1.60
CA GLU A 92 -20.50 3.61 -3.02
C GLU A 92 -19.34 2.62 -3.26
N ARG A 93 -19.23 1.60 -2.39
CA ARG A 93 -18.14 0.63 -2.41
C ARG A 93 -18.41 -0.42 -3.47
N THR A 94 -17.55 -0.49 -4.47
CA THR A 94 -17.58 -1.51 -5.53
C THR A 94 -16.28 -2.30 -5.54
N PRO A 95 -16.27 -3.55 -6.04
CA PRO A 95 -15.04 -4.34 -6.11
C PRO A 95 -13.94 -3.62 -6.90
N VAL A 96 -12.75 -3.54 -6.31
CA VAL A 96 -11.56 -2.97 -6.93
C VAL A 96 -10.59 -4.12 -7.25
N PRO A 97 -10.32 -4.43 -8.54
CA PRO A 97 -9.33 -5.44 -8.88
C PRO A 97 -7.94 -4.98 -8.46
N PHE A 98 -7.03 -5.92 -8.23
CA PHE A 98 -5.64 -5.63 -7.87
C PHE A 98 -4.98 -4.61 -8.81
N ARG A 99 -4.41 -3.55 -8.24
CA ARG A 99 -3.67 -2.52 -8.96
C ARG A 99 -2.40 -2.14 -8.20
N VAL A 100 -1.35 -1.88 -8.97
CA VAL A 100 -0.11 -1.27 -8.49
C VAL A 100 -0.11 0.19 -8.91
N LEU A 101 0.14 1.08 -7.96
CA LEU A 101 0.23 2.52 -8.17
C LEU A 101 1.68 2.95 -7.99
N VAL A 102 2.31 3.42 -9.06
CA VAL A 102 3.69 3.92 -9.07
C VAL A 102 3.68 5.41 -9.35
N ASN A 103 4.29 6.19 -8.47
CA ASN A 103 4.28 7.67 -8.50
C ASN A 103 2.88 8.27 -8.70
N PRO A 104 1.84 7.78 -7.99
CA PRO A 104 0.48 8.25 -8.23
C PRO A 104 0.36 9.74 -7.91
N ARG A 105 -0.48 10.42 -8.69
CA ARG A 105 -0.99 11.77 -8.40
C ARG A 105 -2.50 11.68 -8.41
N TYR A 106 -3.14 12.43 -7.52
CA TYR A 106 -4.59 12.54 -7.47
C TYR A 106 -4.99 14.01 -7.53
N ALA A 107 -6.18 14.24 -8.07
CA ALA A 107 -6.86 15.53 -8.05
C ALA A 107 -8.33 15.27 -7.67
N PRO A 108 -8.98 16.21 -6.95
CA PRO A 108 -10.39 16.05 -6.60
C PRO A 108 -11.26 16.07 -7.86
N VAL A 109 -12.29 15.23 -7.87
CA VAL A 109 -13.37 15.29 -8.87
C VAL A 109 -14.50 16.11 -8.25
N GLY A 110 -14.64 17.37 -8.68
CA GLY A 110 -15.64 18.28 -8.13
C GLY A 110 -15.32 18.75 -6.70
N ALA A 111 -16.36 19.19 -5.98
CA ALA A 111 -16.25 19.77 -4.63
C ALA A 111 -17.04 19.02 -3.54
N GLU A 112 -17.74 17.94 -3.92
CA GLU A 112 -18.53 17.13 -3.00
C GLU A 112 -17.64 16.44 -1.96
N ARG A 113 -18.20 16.23 -0.76
CA ARG A 113 -17.52 15.57 0.36
C ARG A 113 -18.47 14.61 1.05
N VAL A 114 -17.94 13.46 1.45
CA VAL A 114 -18.62 12.43 2.22
C VAL A 114 -17.82 12.10 3.48
N ALA A 115 -18.46 11.51 4.49
CA ALA A 115 -17.82 11.18 5.76
C ALA A 115 -18.17 9.75 6.20
N PHE A 116 -17.14 8.93 6.42
CA PHE A 116 -17.24 7.57 6.94
C PHE A 116 -16.11 7.30 7.94
N TYR A 117 -16.24 6.20 8.68
CA TYR A 117 -15.14 5.68 9.48
C TYR A 117 -14.09 5.04 8.57
N GLU A 118 -12.83 5.37 8.82
CA GLU A 118 -11.67 4.79 8.17
C GLU A 118 -10.77 4.08 9.19
N GLY A 119 -10.02 3.11 8.70
CA GLY A 119 -8.95 2.44 9.44
C GLY A 119 -7.68 2.40 8.59
N CYS A 120 -6.54 2.30 9.24
CA CYS A 120 -5.24 2.14 8.57
C CYS A 120 -4.46 1.04 9.27
N LEU A 121 -3.73 0.23 8.50
CA LEU A 121 -2.96 -0.90 9.03
C LEU A 121 -1.81 -0.49 9.97
N SER A 122 -1.53 0.81 10.07
CA SER A 122 -0.48 1.40 10.88
C SER A 122 -0.99 2.14 12.13
N VAL A 123 -2.28 2.01 12.49
CA VAL A 123 -2.90 2.65 13.69
C VAL A 123 -3.86 1.72 14.43
#